data_AF-A0A2E3FNX7-F1
#
_entry.id   AF-A0A2E3FNX7-F1
#
_cell.length_a   1.000
_cell.length_b   1.000
_cell.length_c   1.000
_cell.angle_alpha   90.00
_cell.angle_beta   90.00
_cell.angle_gamma   90.00
#
_symmetry.space_group_name_H-M   'P 1'
#
loop_
_entity.id
_entity.type
_entity.pdbx_description
1 polymer ?
#
loop_
_entity_poly.entity_id
_entity_poly.type
_entity_poly.pdbx_seq_one_letter_code
_entity_poly.pdbx_strand_id
1 'polypeptide(L)'
;MWPSVFSFVLIASTVIIVDERMPPGPMSIALLASLLTAPLLCVLTNSGNIKEHAIGVGVVCVSMAIFWALGPNYFNMAAPFFVWIWQCATWPKKSHPPFRYGVWHGFGISACLLPYAVLVEKLI
;
A
#
# COMPACT_ATOMS: atom_id res chain seq x y z
N MET A 1 1.17 3.52 -12.53
CA MET A 1 2.09 2.41 -12.84
C MET A 1 3.21 2.31 -11.81
N TRP A 2 3.90 3.42 -11.51
CA TRP A 2 4.95 3.50 -10.48
C TRP A 2 4.60 2.96 -9.08
N PRO A 3 3.43 3.24 -8.47
CA PRO A 3 3.11 2.68 -7.15
C PRO A 3 3.06 1.16 -7.15
N SER A 4 2.40 0.57 -8.14
CA SER A 4 2.19 -0.88 -8.19
C SER A 4 3.50 -1.66 -8.34
N VAL A 5 4.41 -1.18 -9.20
CA VAL A 5 5.74 -1.81 -9.37
C VAL A 5 6.55 -1.69 -8.08
N PHE A 6 6.52 -0.51 -7.45
CA PHE A 6 7.20 -0.27 -6.18
C PHE A 6 6.67 -1.21 -5.07
N SER A 7 5.35 -1.33 -4.96
CA SER A 7 4.71 -2.21 -3.98
C SER A 7 5.00 -3.67 -4.24
N PHE A 8 5.00 -4.12 -5.50
CA PHE A 8 5.35 -5.49 -5.83
C PHE A 8 6.78 -5.85 -5.41
N VAL A 9 7.75 -4.96 -5.67
CA VAL A 9 9.15 -5.17 -5.26
C VAL A 9 9.27 -5.22 -3.74
N LEU A 10 8.57 -4.32 -3.04
CA LEU A 10 8.64 -4.20 -1.59
C LEU A 10 7.93 -5.35 -0.86
N ILE A 11 6.81 -5.82 -1.38
CA ILE A 11 6.13 -7.01 -0.87
C ILE A 11 6.98 -8.25 -1.16
N ALA A 12 7.49 -8.41 -2.38
CA ALA A 12 8.34 -9.55 -2.73
C ALA A 12 9.60 -9.62 -1.85
N SER A 13 10.25 -8.48 -1.57
CA SER A 13 11.39 -8.46 -0.66
C SER A 13 11.00 -8.80 0.78
N THR A 14 9.86 -8.31 1.26
CA THR A 14 9.39 -8.60 2.62
C THR A 14 9.07 -10.08 2.79
N VAL A 15 8.47 -10.73 1.79
CA VAL A 15 8.17 -12.18 1.81
C VAL A 15 9.42 -13.05 1.82
N ILE A 16 10.49 -12.61 1.15
CA ILE A 16 11.77 -13.34 1.16
C ILE A 16 12.48 -13.20 2.51
N ILE A 17 12.33 -12.05 3.17
CA ILE A 17 13.09 -11.69 4.37
C ILE A 17 12.39 -12.11 5.67
N VAL A 18 11.05 -12.07 5.70
CA VAL A 18 10.25 -12.25 6.91
C VAL A 18 9.55 -13.61 6.90
N ASP A 19 9.82 -14.41 7.92
CA ASP A 19 9.14 -15.68 8.17
C ASP A 19 7.67 -15.45 8.57
N GLU A 20 6.73 -16.14 7.91
CA GLU A 20 5.28 -15.99 8.10
C GLU A 20 4.82 -16.29 9.53
N ARG A 21 5.65 -16.98 10.32
CA ARG A 21 5.34 -17.41 11.69
C ARG A 21 5.55 -16.32 12.75
N MET A 22 6.19 -15.20 12.43
CA MET A 22 6.44 -14.12 13.39
C MET A 22 5.37 -13.02 13.33
N PRO A 23 4.65 -12.73 14.44
CA PRO A 23 3.85 -11.52 14.54
C PRO A 23 4.74 -10.28 14.81
N PRO A 24 4.49 -9.13 14.16
CA PRO A 24 3.44 -8.87 13.17
C PRO A 24 3.77 -9.52 11.82
N GLY A 25 2.77 -10.16 11.20
CA GLY A 25 2.97 -10.89 9.96
C GLY A 25 3.55 -10.02 8.82
N PRO A 26 4.10 -10.65 7.78
CA PRO A 26 4.80 -10.00 6.66
C PRO A 26 4.01 -8.87 5.99
N MET A 27 2.68 -8.91 5.99
CA MET A 27 1.84 -7.82 5.44
C MET A 27 1.92 -6.51 6.22
N SER A 28 1.81 -6.59 7.54
CA SER A 28 1.88 -5.40 8.39
C SER A 28 3.27 -4.78 8.31
N ILE A 29 4.31 -5.61 8.19
CA ILE A 29 5.70 -5.15 7.98
C ILE A 29 5.85 -4.49 6.62
N ALA A 30 5.30 -5.05 5.54
CA ALA A 30 5.35 -4.45 4.21
C ALA A 30 4.61 -3.09 4.17
N LEU A 31 3.47 -2.98 4.85
CA LEU A 31 2.72 -1.72 4.97
C LEU A 31 3.49 -0.67 5.78
N LEU A 32 4.14 -1.05 6.89
CA LEU A 32 4.99 -0.14 7.66
C LEU A 32 6.27 0.26 6.92
N ALA A 33 6.88 -0.66 6.18
CA ALA A 33 8.04 -0.38 5.33
C ALA A 33 7.67 0.56 4.16
N SER A 34 6.44 0.46 3.65
CA SER A 34 5.91 1.40 2.65
C SER A 34 5.77 2.83 3.18
N LEU A 35 5.55 3.00 4.48
CA LEU A 35 5.56 4.31 5.15
C LEU A 35 6.97 4.92 5.18
N LEU A 36 7.98 4.11 5.48
CA LEU A 36 9.39 4.55 5.51
C LEU A 36 9.91 4.94 4.13
N THR A 37 9.35 4.33 3.08
CA THR A 37 9.73 4.59 1.69
C THR A 37 8.81 5.58 0.97
N ALA A 38 7.73 6.03 1.61
CA ALA A 38 6.86 7.10 1.14
C ALA A 38 7.58 8.41 0.74
N PRO A 39 8.58 8.92 1.50
CA PRO A 39 9.33 10.11 1.06
C PRO A 39 10.16 9.84 -0.20
N LEU A 40 10.66 8.60 -0.38
CA LEU A 40 11.42 8.20 -1.57
C LEU A 40 10.52 8.17 -2.81
N LEU A 41 9.30 7.64 -2.66
CA LEU A 41 8.24 7.66 -3.68
C LEU A 41 7.87 9.09 -4.10
N CYS A 42 7.81 10.03 -3.15
CA CYS A 42 7.54 11.44 -3.47
C CYS A 42 8.63 12.07 -4.34
N VAL A 43 9.90 11.79 -4.04
CA VAL A 43 11.04 12.28 -4.83
C VAL A 43 11.02 11.67 -6.23
N LEU A 44 10.74 10.36 -6.33
CA LEU A 44 10.70 9.65 -7.61
C LEU A 44 9.55 10.09 -8.52
N THR A 45 8.41 10.46 -7.92
CA THR A 45 7.21 10.86 -8.67
C THR A 45 7.04 12.37 -8.82
N ASN A 46 7.99 13.18 -8.31
CA ASN A 46 7.96 14.64 -8.36
C ASN A 46 6.61 15.23 -7.90
N SER A 47 5.97 14.60 -6.90
CA SER A 47 4.60 14.92 -6.50
C SER A 47 4.45 16.22 -5.68
N GLY A 48 5.47 17.07 -5.66
CA GLY A 48 5.50 18.33 -4.92
C GLY A 48 5.94 18.14 -3.47
N ASN A 49 5.04 18.42 -2.51
CA ASN A 49 5.38 18.48 -1.10
C ASN A 49 5.51 17.07 -0.46
N ILE A 50 6.74 16.70 -0.09
CA ILE A 50 7.11 15.39 0.46
C ILE A 50 6.34 15.05 1.74
N LYS A 51 6.11 16.05 2.60
CA LYS A 51 5.41 15.84 3.88
C LYS A 51 3.95 15.48 3.66
N GLU A 52 3.25 16.22 2.82
CA GLU A 52 1.83 15.98 2.51
C GLU A 52 1.63 14.66 1.78
N HIS A 53 2.54 14.30 0.89
CA HIS A 53 2.52 13.00 0.21
C HIS A 53 2.71 11.84 1.21
N ALA A 54 3.71 11.93 2.09
CA ALA A 54 3.98 10.91 3.10
C ALA A 54 2.83 10.76 4.10
N ILE A 55 2.19 11.87 4.50
CA ILE A 55 0.99 11.84 5.35
C ILE A 55 -0.16 11.15 4.62
N GLY A 56 -0.38 11.45 3.33
CA GLY A 56 -1.41 10.80 2.52
C GLY A 56 -1.21 9.29 2.39
N VAL A 57 0.03 8.86 2.14
CA VAL A 57 0.39 7.42 2.12
C VAL A 57 0.17 6.80 3.49
N GLY A 58 0.63 7.48 4.55
CA GLY A 58 0.61 6.93 5.89
C GLY A 58 -0.78 6.79 6.48
N VAL A 59 -1.69 7.71 6.22
CA VAL A 59 -3.09 7.57 6.62
C VAL A 59 -3.66 6.27 6.06
N VAL A 60 -3.41 5.95 4.79
CA VAL A 60 -3.94 4.74 4.17
C VAL A 60 -3.21 3.49 4.68
N CYS A 61 -1.88 3.47 4.66
CA CYS A 61 -1.11 2.28 5.05
C CYS A 61 -1.27 1.92 6.53
N VAL A 62 -1.35 2.90 7.44
CA VAL A 62 -1.58 2.66 8.86
C VAL A 62 -3.00 2.17 9.10
N SER A 63 -4.01 2.79 8.49
CA SER A 63 -5.39 2.31 8.60
C SER A 63 -5.51 0.87 8.07
N MET A 64 -4.90 0.56 6.93
CA MET A 64 -4.92 -0.79 6.37
C MET A 64 -4.17 -1.81 7.22
N ALA A 65 -3.06 -1.42 7.87
CA ALA A 65 -2.35 -2.30 8.81
C ALA A 65 -3.24 -2.64 10.03
N ILE A 66 -4.03 -1.69 10.53
CA ILE A 66 -5.00 -1.93 11.60
C ILE A 66 -6.12 -2.87 11.12
N PHE A 67 -6.67 -2.64 9.92
CA PHE A 67 -7.67 -3.54 9.33
C PHE A 67 -7.14 -4.96 9.15
N TRP A 68 -5.85 -5.11 8.81
CA TRP A 68 -5.18 -6.40 8.73
C TRP A 68 -5.00 -7.07 10.09
N ALA A 69 -4.69 -6.30 11.14
CA ALA A 69 -4.57 -6.80 12.51
C ALA A 69 -5.91 -7.29 13.09
N LEU A 70 -7.04 -6.75 12.64
CA LEU A 70 -8.39 -7.16 13.08
C LEU A 70 -8.85 -8.50 12.48
N GLY A 71 -8.17 -9.00 11.46
CA GLY A 71 -8.39 -10.34 10.91
C GLY A 71 -8.45 -10.37 9.38
N PRO A 72 -7.89 -11.42 8.76
CA PRO A 72 -7.88 -11.59 7.31
C PRO A 72 -9.27 -11.97 6.79
N ASN A 73 -10.10 -10.98 6.49
CA ASN A 73 -11.36 -11.17 5.77
C ASN A 73 -11.19 -10.78 4.30
N TYR A 74 -11.66 -11.61 3.36
CA TYR A 74 -11.56 -11.35 1.92
C TYR A 74 -12.05 -9.94 1.54
N PHE A 75 -13.14 -9.48 2.18
CA PHE A 75 -13.68 -8.14 1.95
C PHE A 75 -12.73 -7.02 2.40
N ASN A 76 -12.02 -7.19 3.52
CA ASN A 76 -11.03 -6.23 4.01
C ASN A 76 -9.80 -6.16 3.08
N MET A 77 -9.50 -7.26 2.38
CA MET A 77 -8.40 -7.31 1.41
C MET A 77 -8.80 -6.71 0.05
N ALA A 78 -10.05 -6.93 -0.38
CA ALA A 78 -10.54 -6.47 -1.67
C ALA A 78 -11.02 -5.00 -1.67
N ALA A 79 -11.49 -4.50 -0.53
CA ALA A 79 -11.93 -3.11 -0.37
C ALA A 79 -10.90 -2.06 -0.85
N PRO A 80 -9.61 -2.10 -0.44
CA PRO A 80 -8.63 -1.12 -0.91
C PRO A 80 -8.42 -1.17 -2.43
N PHE A 81 -8.56 -2.34 -3.07
CA PHE A 81 -8.45 -2.48 -4.52
C PHE A 81 -9.60 -1.79 -5.26
N PHE A 82 -10.85 -1.98 -4.81
CA PHE A 82 -12.01 -1.29 -5.39
C PHE A 82 -11.92 0.23 -5.20
N VAL A 83 -11.51 0.67 -4.00
CA VAL A 83 -11.31 2.11 -3.70
C VAL A 83 -10.19 2.70 -4.55
N TRP A 84 -9.14 1.94 -4.84
CA TRP A 84 -8.06 2.38 -5.72
C TRP A 84 -8.51 2.50 -7.19
N ILE A 85 -9.25 1.52 -7.73
CA ILE A 85 -9.82 1.58 -9.09
C ILE A 85 -10.76 2.76 -9.23
N TRP A 86 -11.63 2.98 -8.24
CA TRP A 86 -12.53 4.13 -8.24
C TRP A 86 -11.77 5.47 -8.27
N GLN A 87 -10.68 5.58 -7.52
CA GLN A 87 -9.81 6.76 -7.59
C GLN A 87 -9.15 6.90 -8.96
N CYS A 88 -8.67 5.81 -9.56
CA CYS A 88 -8.11 5.81 -10.92
C CYS A 88 -9.12 6.32 -11.97
N ALA A 89 -10.42 6.05 -11.78
CA ALA A 89 -11.48 6.48 -12.68
C ALA A 89 -11.94 7.93 -12.43
N THR A 90 -12.04 8.33 -11.16
CA THR A 90 -12.67 9.59 -10.76
C THR A 90 -11.69 10.76 -10.70
N TRP A 91 -10.38 10.50 -10.56
CA TRP A 91 -9.39 11.54 -10.30
C TRP A 91 -8.68 11.97 -11.61
N PRO A 92 -8.95 13.17 -12.14
CA PRO A 92 -8.38 13.64 -13.40
C PRO A 92 -6.88 13.93 -13.28
N LYS A 93 -6.09 13.32 -14.18
CA LYS A 93 -4.60 13.32 -14.22
C LYS A 93 -3.88 14.69 -14.23
N LYS A 94 -4.57 15.83 -14.20
CA LYS A 94 -4.01 17.13 -14.62
C LYS A 94 -3.36 17.99 -13.53
N SER A 95 -3.70 17.83 -12.24
CA SER A 95 -2.94 18.41 -11.11
C SER A 95 -3.62 18.05 -9.78
N HIS A 96 -3.29 16.88 -9.23
CA HIS A 96 -3.79 16.56 -7.89
C HIS A 96 -2.88 17.14 -6.81
N PRO A 97 -3.45 17.72 -5.73
CA PRO A 97 -2.66 18.15 -4.59
C PRO A 97 -1.84 16.99 -4.02
N PRO A 98 -0.66 17.24 -3.44
CA PRO A 98 0.31 16.22 -3.04
C PRO A 98 -0.30 15.16 -2.12
N PHE A 99 -1.19 15.58 -1.22
CA PHE A 99 -1.94 14.71 -0.31
C PHE A 99 -2.83 13.70 -1.04
N ARG A 100 -3.62 14.13 -2.03
CA ARG A 100 -4.46 13.22 -2.82
C ARG A 100 -3.58 12.22 -3.56
N TYR A 101 -2.49 12.69 -4.14
CA TYR A 101 -1.55 11.80 -4.81
C TYR A 101 -0.93 10.77 -3.85
N GLY A 102 -0.64 11.13 -2.60
CA GLY A 102 -0.21 10.22 -1.54
C GLY A 102 -1.26 9.18 -1.17
N VAL A 103 -2.52 9.59 -1.00
CA VAL A 103 -3.65 8.66 -0.74
C VAL A 103 -3.80 7.65 -1.87
N TRP A 104 -3.70 8.10 -3.13
CA TRP A 104 -3.75 7.21 -4.29
C TRP A 104 -2.60 6.20 -4.31
N HIS A 105 -1.39 6.61 -3.90
CA HIS A 105 -0.25 5.70 -3.75
C HIS A 105 -0.48 4.69 -2.62
N GLY A 106 -0.94 5.13 -1.44
CA GLY A 106 -1.23 4.26 -0.30
C GLY A 106 -2.27 3.19 -0.62
N PHE A 107 -3.34 3.55 -1.34
CA PHE A 107 -4.34 2.59 -1.82
C PHE A 107 -3.78 1.67 -2.91
N GLY A 108 -2.91 2.17 -3.79
CA GLY A 108 -2.22 1.33 -4.78
C GLY A 108 -1.29 0.30 -4.14
N ILE A 109 -0.59 0.67 -3.07
CA ILE A 109 0.24 -0.25 -2.27
C ILE A 109 -0.62 -1.31 -1.62
N SER A 110 -1.71 -0.89 -0.97
CA SER A 110 -2.63 -1.79 -0.29
C SER A 110 -3.38 -2.71 -1.26
N ALA A 111 -3.70 -2.23 -2.47
CA ALA A 111 -4.32 -3.02 -3.52
C ALA A 111 -3.41 -4.15 -4.04
N CYS A 112 -2.08 -3.92 -4.04
CA CYS A 112 -1.10 -4.94 -4.42
C CYS A 112 -0.85 -5.99 -3.32
N LEU A 113 -1.47 -5.89 -2.14
CA LEU A 113 -1.45 -6.96 -1.14
C LEU A 113 -2.37 -8.13 -1.51
N LEU A 114 -3.39 -7.94 -2.36
CA LEU A 114 -4.35 -8.99 -2.73
C LEU A 114 -3.70 -10.27 -3.29
N PRO A 115 -2.81 -10.19 -4.30
CA PRO A 115 -2.13 -11.37 -4.83
C PRO A 115 -1.31 -12.10 -3.78
N TYR A 116 -0.72 -11.35 -2.83
CA TYR A 116 0.03 -11.92 -1.72
C TYR A 116 -0.88 -12.64 -0.73
N ALA A 117 -2.03 -12.05 -0.38
CA ALA A 117 -3.01 -12.69 0.51
C ALA A 117 -3.51 -14.03 -0.03
N VAL A 118 -3.79 -14.09 -1.34
CA VAL A 118 -4.18 -15.34 -2.02
C VAL A 118 -3.06 -16.37 -2.02
N LEU A 119 -1.80 -15.94 -2.10
CA LEU A 119 -0.64 -16.83 -2.02
C LEU A 119 -0.49 -17.43 -0.62
N VAL A 120 -0.63 -16.62 0.44
CA VAL A 120 -0.55 -17.08 1.84
C VAL A 120 -1.67 -18.07 2.16
N GLU A 121 -2.90 -17.80 1.72
CA GLU A 121 -4.03 -18.73 1.89
C GLU A 121 -3.80 -20.09 1.21
N LYS A 122 -2.96 -20.14 0.17
CA LYS A 122 -2.61 -21.38 -0.56
C LYS A 122 -1.40 -22.12 0.03
N LEU A 123 -0.59 -21.46 0.85
CA LEU A 123 0.64 -22.01 1.46
C LEU A 123 0.41 -22.61 2.85
N ILE A 124 -0.71 -22.29 3.49
CA ILE A 124 -1.20 -22.83 4.77
C ILE A 124 -2.19 -23.96 4.51
#